data_AF-A0A645F1Y7-F1
#
_entry.id   AF-A0A645F1Y7-F1
#
_cell.length_a   1.000
_cell.length_b   1.000
_cell.length_c   1.000
_cell.angle_alpha   90.00
_cell.angle_beta   90.00
_cell.angle_gamma   90.00
#
_symmetry.space_group_name_H-M   'P 1'
#
loop_
_entity.id
_entity.type
_entity.pdbx_description
1 polymer ?
#
loop_
_entity_poly.entity_id
_entity_poly.type
_entity_poly.pdbx_seq_one_letter_code
_entity_poly.pdbx_strand_id
1 'polypeptide(L)'
;MKYQLESHLLLLASWNLKGEEGIITGKLLEYMMIGRPIIGLVSGELKDSAVKEMLRLGNLGVCYEQANKEQDFSFVKHYVVEQYNQFIDGAQPKHKPNHDYVEQYNYQNLTKQLVSHFPKEIHQRICKYGSVGIH
;
A
#
# COMPACT_ATOMS: atom_id res chain seq x y z
N MET A 1 3.28 -8.68 -13.31
CA MET A 1 4.02 -9.21 -12.13
C MET A 1 5.53 -9.28 -12.30
N LYS A 2 6.10 -9.69 -13.45
CA LYS A 2 7.57 -9.90 -13.59
C LYS A 2 8.43 -8.70 -13.14
N TYR A 3 8.12 -7.49 -13.59
CA TYR A 3 8.90 -6.28 -13.26
C TYR A 3 8.77 -5.78 -11.81
N GLN A 4 7.66 -6.06 -11.13
CA GLN A 4 7.44 -5.62 -9.74
C GLN A 4 8.14 -6.54 -8.73
N LEU A 5 8.38 -7.80 -9.10
CA LEU A 5 9.13 -8.76 -8.27
C LEU A 5 10.65 -8.54 -8.38
N GLU A 6 11.11 -8.08 -9.55
CA GLU A 6 12.51 -7.77 -9.86
C GLU A 6 12.92 -6.35 -9.42
N SER A 7 11.97 -5.48 -9.03
CA SER A 7 12.28 -4.12 -8.59
C SER A 7 12.70 -4.07 -7.10
N HIS A 8 13.66 -3.19 -6.81
CA HIS A 8 14.11 -2.91 -5.42
C HIS A 8 13.15 -1.98 -4.69
N LEU A 9 12.39 -1.18 -5.43
CA LEU A 9 11.41 -0.20 -4.95
C LEU A 9 10.17 -0.22 -5.85
N LEU A 10 9.02 0.12 -5.28
CA LEU A 10 7.75 0.26 -5.99
C LEU A 10 7.32 1.72 -6.01
N LEU A 11 6.80 2.21 -7.13
CA LEU A 11 6.28 3.57 -7.26
C LEU A 11 4.76 3.56 -7.27
N LEU A 12 4.14 4.31 -6.37
CA LEU A 12 2.70 4.52 -6.28
C LEU A 12 2.38 5.98 -6.58
N ALA A 13 1.64 6.24 -7.66
CA ALA A 13 1.12 7.57 -7.96
C ALA A 13 -0.37 7.65 -7.56
N SER A 14 -0.73 8.71 -6.85
CA SER A 14 -2.08 8.95 -6.35
C SER A 14 -2.37 10.47 -6.26
N TRP A 15 -3.56 10.84 -5.81
CA TRP A 15 -3.99 12.22 -5.61
C TRP A 15 -4.77 12.36 -4.31
N ASN A 16 -4.71 13.55 -3.71
CA ASN A 16 -5.48 13.94 -2.53
C ASN A 16 -6.09 15.32 -2.78
N LEU A 17 -7.28 15.30 -3.36
CA LEU A 17 -8.03 16.50 -3.78
C LEU A 17 -9.25 16.67 -2.90
N LYS A 18 -9.64 17.93 -2.66
CA LYS A 18 -10.84 18.24 -1.88
C LYS A 18 -12.08 17.62 -2.54
N GLY A 19 -12.85 16.85 -1.77
CA GLY A 19 -14.02 16.12 -2.27
C GLY A 19 -13.74 14.77 -2.93
N GLU A 20 -12.46 14.40 -3.11
CA GLU A 20 -12.00 13.07 -3.54
C GLU A 20 -10.94 12.53 -2.56
N GLU A 21 -11.13 12.82 -1.27
CA GLU A 21 -10.27 12.40 -0.18
C GLU A 21 -10.39 10.90 0.08
N GLY A 22 -9.31 10.29 0.57
CA GLY A 22 -9.35 8.90 1.08
C GLY A 22 -9.39 7.80 0.02
N ILE A 23 -9.09 8.10 -1.25
CA ILE A 23 -9.00 7.07 -2.30
C ILE A 23 -7.80 6.16 -2.04
N ILE A 24 -8.08 4.96 -1.52
CA ILE A 24 -7.12 3.86 -1.44
C ILE A 24 -7.26 3.03 -2.72
N THR A 25 -6.25 3.10 -3.59
CA THR A 25 -6.26 2.29 -4.82
C THR A 25 -5.92 0.83 -4.51
N GLY A 26 -6.53 -0.12 -5.21
CA GLY A 26 -6.21 -1.55 -5.08
C GLY A 26 -4.72 -1.87 -5.31
N LYS A 27 -4.00 -1.03 -6.07
CA LYS A 27 -2.55 -1.12 -6.26
C LYS A 27 -1.75 -1.03 -4.96
N LEU A 28 -2.19 -0.18 -4.00
CA LEU A 28 -1.50 -0.09 -2.72
C LEU A 28 -1.61 -1.41 -1.94
N LEU A 29 -2.78 -2.04 -1.97
CA LEU A 29 -3.00 -3.35 -1.35
C LEU A 29 -2.16 -4.45 -2.02
N GLU A 30 -2.07 -4.45 -3.35
CA GLU A 30 -1.19 -5.35 -4.09
C GLU A 30 0.28 -5.15 -3.72
N TYR A 31 0.73 -3.90 -3.58
CA TYR A 31 2.11 -3.57 -3.22
C TYR A 31 2.46 -4.03 -1.80
N MET A 32 1.52 -3.93 -0.85
CA MET A 32 1.70 -4.48 0.49
C MET A 32 2.00 -5.99 0.46
N MET A 33 1.37 -6.73 -0.45
CA MET A 33 1.59 -8.16 -0.60
C MET A 33 2.89 -8.53 -1.33
N ILE A 34 3.40 -7.63 -2.18
CA ILE A 34 4.70 -7.82 -2.86
C ILE A 34 5.86 -7.72 -1.87
N GLY A 35 5.69 -6.99 -0.74
CA GLY A 35 6.69 -6.92 0.32
C GLY A 35 7.96 -6.17 -0.08
N ARG A 36 7.82 -5.15 -0.93
CA ARG A 36 8.91 -4.25 -1.34
C ARG A 36 8.62 -2.83 -0.85
N PRO A 37 9.66 -2.03 -0.54
CA PRO A 37 9.43 -0.65 -0.14
C PRO A 37 8.76 0.18 -1.23
N ILE A 38 7.87 1.08 -0.80
CA ILE A 38 7.02 1.89 -1.67
C ILE A 38 7.43 3.36 -1.58
N ILE A 39 7.53 4.02 -2.73
CA ILE A 39 7.59 5.48 -2.84
C ILE A 39 6.21 5.94 -3.33
N GLY A 40 5.48 6.61 -2.44
CA GLY A 40 4.22 7.27 -2.76
C GLY A 40 4.45 8.67 -3.29
N LEU A 41 3.82 9.00 -4.42
CA LEU A 41 3.74 10.36 -4.96
C LEU A 41 2.26 10.76 -5.00
N VAL A 42 1.90 11.74 -4.19
CA VAL A 42 0.53 12.22 -4.05
C VAL A 42 0.44 13.66 -4.49
N SER A 43 -0.27 13.88 -5.59
CA SER A 43 -0.57 15.22 -6.08
C SER A 43 -1.82 15.79 -5.39
N GLY A 44 -1.97 17.11 -5.36
CA GLY A 44 -3.15 17.76 -4.80
C GLY A 44 -2.85 18.77 -3.70
N GLU A 45 -3.91 19.35 -3.16
CA GLU A 45 -3.89 20.50 -2.25
C GLU A 45 -4.05 20.12 -0.78
N LEU A 46 -4.36 18.86 -0.48
CA LEU A 46 -4.55 18.35 0.87
C LEU A 46 -3.34 17.53 1.35
N LYS A 47 -2.99 17.74 2.62
CA LYS A 47 -1.97 16.96 3.34
C LYS A 47 -2.59 15.72 3.97
N ASP A 48 -1.73 14.83 4.46
CA ASP A 48 -2.11 13.68 5.30
C ASP A 48 -3.10 12.74 4.59
N SER A 49 -2.81 12.46 3.31
CA SER A 49 -3.54 11.48 2.51
C SER A 49 -3.54 10.10 3.17
N ALA A 50 -4.62 9.35 2.93
CA ALA A 50 -4.70 7.95 3.38
C ALA A 50 -3.49 7.13 2.91
N VAL A 51 -2.96 7.39 1.71
CA VAL A 51 -1.74 6.74 1.21
C VAL A 51 -0.55 7.02 2.14
N LYS A 52 -0.29 8.29 2.49
CA LYS A 52 0.82 8.65 3.38
C LYS A 52 0.67 8.03 4.77
N GLU A 53 -0.54 8.05 5.31
CA GLU A 53 -0.84 7.43 6.59
C GLU A 53 -0.59 5.92 6.56
N MET A 54 -1.10 5.21 5.55
CA MET A 54 -0.91 3.77 5.43
C MET A 54 0.56 3.38 5.25
N LEU A 55 1.32 4.14 4.44
CA LEU A 55 2.76 3.91 4.27
C LEU A 55 3.51 4.10 5.59
N ARG A 56 3.13 5.10 6.39
CA ARG A 56 3.71 5.36 7.72
C ARG A 56 3.36 4.27 8.72
N LEU A 57 2.08 3.94 8.89
CA LEU A 57 1.60 2.96 9.88
C LEU A 57 2.11 1.55 9.57
N GLY A 58 2.16 1.19 8.28
CA GLY A 58 2.66 -0.10 7.82
C GLY A 58 4.19 -0.19 7.73
N ASN A 59 4.92 0.91 7.99
CA ASN A 59 6.36 1.02 7.73
C ASN A 59 6.75 0.51 6.32
N LEU A 60 5.98 0.95 5.31
CA LEU A 60 6.04 0.41 3.95
C LEU A 60 6.97 1.20 3.03
N GLY A 61 7.44 2.38 3.45
CA GLY A 61 8.32 3.24 2.67
C GLY A 61 8.06 4.72 2.95
N VAL A 62 8.11 5.55 1.92
CA VAL A 62 8.00 7.03 2.05
C VAL A 62 6.95 7.61 1.13
N CYS A 63 6.43 8.78 1.48
CA CYS A 63 5.44 9.49 0.68
C CYS A 63 5.85 10.94 0.47
N TYR A 64 5.75 11.41 -0.77
CA TYR A 64 5.77 12.81 -1.13
C TYR A 64 4.36 13.30 -1.38
N GLU A 65 3.93 14.34 -0.67
CA GLU A 65 2.70 15.06 -0.95
C GLU A 65 3.00 16.44 -1.52
N GLN A 66 2.36 16.79 -2.64
CA GLN A 66 2.46 18.11 -3.23
C GLN A 66 2.08 19.22 -2.23
N ALA A 67 1.04 18.98 -1.42
CA ALA A 67 0.60 19.89 -0.38
C ALA A 67 1.65 20.10 0.74
N ASN A 68 2.58 19.15 0.93
CA ASN A 68 3.65 19.20 1.94
C ASN A 68 5.07 19.18 1.33
N LYS A 69 5.21 19.68 0.09
CA LYS A 69 6.42 19.55 -0.74
C LYS A 69 7.73 19.90 -0.04
N GLU A 70 7.75 20.95 0.77
CA GLU A 70 8.98 21.48 1.38
C GLU A 70 9.60 20.50 2.37
N GLN A 71 8.75 19.84 3.17
CA GLN A 71 9.19 18.87 4.16
C GLN A 71 9.42 17.52 3.48
N ASP A 72 8.46 17.05 2.69
CA ASP A 72 8.48 15.69 2.16
C ASP A 72 9.61 15.49 1.13
N PHE A 73 9.97 16.52 0.35
CA PHE A 73 11.04 16.40 -0.64
C PHE A 73 12.38 16.00 -0.02
N SER A 74 12.73 16.59 1.14
CA SER A 74 13.98 16.27 1.84
C SER A 74 14.00 14.81 2.30
N PHE A 75 12.89 14.35 2.91
CA PHE A 75 12.76 12.97 3.39
C PHE A 75 12.80 11.95 2.24
N VAL A 76 12.03 12.19 1.17
CA VAL A 76 12.00 11.28 0.02
C VAL A 76 13.36 11.24 -0.68
N LYS A 77 14.01 12.39 -0.86
CA LYS A 77 15.36 12.44 -1.45
C LYS A 77 16.36 11.64 -0.61
N HIS A 78 16.37 11.84 0.71
CA HIS A 78 17.27 11.11 1.60
C HIS A 78 17.02 9.59 1.52
N TYR A 79 15.76 9.18 1.56
CA TYR A 79 15.37 7.78 1.44
C TYR A 79 15.80 7.14 0.12
N VAL A 80 15.59 7.82 -1.01
CA VAL A 80 16.00 7.32 -2.33
C VAL A 80 17.51 7.16 -2.41
N VAL A 81 18.28 8.11 -1.88
CA VAL A 81 19.75 8.02 -1.84
C VAL A 81 20.19 6.84 -0.96
N GLU A 82 19.58 6.63 0.21
CA GLU A 82 19.92 5.50 1.07
C GLU A 82 19.66 4.15 0.39
N GLN A 83 18.49 4.00 -0.25
CA GLN A 83 18.12 2.77 -0.96
C GLN A 83 19.02 2.53 -2.18
N TYR A 84 19.39 3.59 -2.91
CA TYR A 84 20.33 3.50 -4.03
C TYR A 84 21.73 3.06 -3.58
N ASN A 85 22.23 3.64 -2.48
CA ASN A 85 23.54 3.26 -1.94
C ASN A 85 23.55 1.78 -1.50
N GLN A 86 22.48 1.30 -0.87
CA GLN A 86 22.35 -0.13 -0.54
C GLN A 86 22.36 -1.02 -1.79
N PHE A 87 21.66 -0.59 -2.84
CA PHE A 87 21.61 -1.33 -4.10
C PHE A 87 23.00 -1.48 -4.73
N ILE A 88 23.79 -0.41 -4.81
CA ILE A 88 25.15 -0.46 -5.40
C ILE A 88 26.13 -1.25 -4.52
N ASP A 89 25.91 -1.30 -3.21
CA ASP A 89 26.68 -2.12 -2.27
C ASP A 89 26.27 -3.61 -2.28
N GLY A 90 25.30 -3.99 -3.13
CA GLY A 90 24.78 -5.36 -3.23
C GLY A 90 23.90 -5.78 -2.05
N ALA A 91 23.52 -4.84 -1.19
CA ALA A 91 22.61 -5.08 -0.08
C ALA A 91 21.16 -5.17 -0.56
N GLN A 92 20.35 -5.96 0.14
CA GLN A 92 18.90 -5.95 -0.08
C GLN A 92 18.30 -4.63 0.41
N PRO A 93 17.20 -4.15 -0.21
CA PRO A 93 16.50 -2.96 0.26
C PRO A 93 16.17 -3.08 1.74
N LYS A 94 16.51 -2.06 2.54
CA LYS A 94 16.00 -1.98 3.92
C LYS A 94 14.48 -1.85 3.88
N HIS A 95 13.83 -2.96 4.19
CA HIS A 95 12.39 -3.05 4.30
C HIS A 95 12.03 -3.91 5.51
N LYS A 96 11.31 -3.31 6.47
CA LYS A 96 10.84 -4.00 7.69
C LYS A 96 9.37 -3.65 7.91
N PRO A 97 8.47 -4.17 7.07
CA PRO A 97 7.07 -3.81 7.14
C PRO A 97 6.49 -4.20 8.50
N ASN A 98 5.54 -3.41 8.99
CA ASN A 98 4.74 -3.77 10.15
C ASN A 98 3.78 -4.90 9.75
N HIS A 99 4.18 -6.14 10.03
CA HIS A 99 3.41 -7.32 9.64
C HIS A 99 2.00 -7.32 10.20
N ASP A 100 1.81 -6.97 11.48
CA ASP A 100 0.50 -6.90 12.12
C ASP A 100 -0.45 -5.91 11.42
N TYR A 101 0.12 -4.81 10.90
CA TYR A 101 -0.65 -3.84 10.10
C TYR A 101 -0.97 -4.39 8.71
N VAL A 102 0.03 -4.95 8.01
CA VAL A 102 -0.13 -5.48 6.64
C VAL A 102 -1.10 -6.65 6.59
N GLU A 103 -1.11 -7.54 7.60
CA GLU A 103 -1.98 -8.71 7.66
C GLU A 103 -3.48 -8.34 7.71
N GLN A 104 -3.83 -7.16 8.23
CA GLN A 104 -5.21 -6.66 8.21
C GLN A 104 -5.73 -6.49 6.77
N TYR A 105 -4.82 -6.29 5.82
CA TYR A 105 -5.08 -6.09 4.40
C TYR A 105 -4.81 -7.34 3.54
N ASN A 106 -4.56 -8.51 4.14
CA ASN A 106 -4.52 -9.77 3.39
C ASN A 106 -5.88 -9.98 2.68
N TYR A 107 -5.89 -10.35 1.39
CA TYR A 107 -7.11 -10.61 0.61
C TYR A 107 -8.14 -11.49 1.34
N GLN A 108 -7.70 -12.46 2.14
CA GLN A 108 -8.61 -13.27 2.94
C GLN A 108 -9.34 -12.44 4.01
N ASN A 109 -8.66 -11.50 4.66
CA ASN A 109 -9.21 -10.61 5.66
C ASN A 109 -10.03 -9.48 5.03
N LEU A 110 -9.58 -8.91 3.91
CA LEU A 110 -10.35 -7.95 3.12
C LEU A 110 -11.66 -8.55 2.62
N THR A 111 -11.61 -9.78 2.11
CA THR A 111 -12.79 -10.51 1.64
C THR A 111 -13.72 -10.84 2.80
N LYS A 112 -13.20 -11.24 3.97
CA LYS A 112 -14.01 -11.45 5.18
C LYS A 112 -14.70 -10.16 5.64
N GLN A 113 -13.99 -9.03 5.66
CA GLN A 113 -14.57 -7.73 6.01
C GLN A 113 -15.67 -7.33 5.02
N LEU A 114 -15.39 -7.42 3.72
CA LEU A 114 -16.39 -7.15 2.67
C LEU A 114 -17.63 -8.04 2.84
N VAL A 115 -17.43 -9.33 3.07
CA VAL A 115 -18.52 -10.30 3.26
C VAL A 115 -19.31 -10.06 4.55
N SER A 116 -18.68 -9.50 5.59
CA SER A 116 -19.34 -9.15 6.85
C SER A 116 -20.28 -7.94 6.73
N HIS A 117 -20.06 -7.07 5.73
CA HIS A 117 -20.93 -5.93 5.44
C HIS A 117 -22.08 -6.28 4.49
N PHE A 118 -22.13 -7.50 3.93
CA PHE A 118 -23.26 -7.94 3.13
C PHE A 118 -24.50 -8.23 3.99
N PRO A 119 -25.72 -7.96 3.48
CA PRO A 119 -26.96 -8.43 4.08
C PRO A 119 -26.93 -9.93 4.31
N LYS A 120 -27.58 -10.40 5.38
CA LYS A 120 -27.58 -11.81 5.80
C LYS A 120 -28.04 -12.75 4.68
N GLU A 121 -28.93 -12.31 3.78
CA GLU A 121 -29.40 -13.14 2.67
C GLU A 121 -28.31 -13.43 1.61
N ILE A 122 -27.40 -12.47 1.38
CA ILE A 122 -26.27 -12.64 0.44
C ILE A 122 -25.18 -13.50 1.09
N HIS A 123 -24.93 -13.29 2.38
CA HIS A 123 -23.96 -14.08 3.15
C HIS A 123 -24.27 -15.59 3.09
N GLN A 124 -25.54 -15.97 3.29
CA GLN A 124 -25.98 -17.36 3.21
C GLN A 124 -25.81 -17.98 1.82
N ARG A 125 -26.01 -17.19 0.75
CA ARG A 125 -25.80 -17.68 -0.63
C ARG A 125 -24.32 -17.89 -0.94
N ILE A 126 -23.45 -16.94 -0.58
CA ILE A 126 -22.00 -17.04 -0.82
C ILE A 126 -21.39 -18.25 -0.08
N CYS A 127 -21.73 -18.44 1.20
CA CYS A 127 -21.25 -19.60 1.97
C CYS A 127 -21.74 -20.94 1.40
N LYS A 128 -22.95 -21.00 0.83
CA LYS A 128 -23.53 -22.22 0.25
C LYS A 128 -22.87 -22.64 -1.07
N TYR A 129 -22.33 -21.70 -1.86
CA TYR A 129 -21.59 -22.00 -3.10
C TYR A 129 -20.09 -22.25 -2.86
N GLY A 130 -19.50 -21.70 -1.81
CA GLY A 130 -18.08 -21.93 -1.46
C GLY A 130 -17.74 -23.36 -1.02
N SER A 131 -18.74 -24.15 -0.63
CA SER A 131 -18.58 -25.56 -0.23
C SER A 131 -18.64 -26.55 -1.41
N VAL A 132 -18.90 -26.09 -2.63
CA VAL A 132 -19.13 -26.96 -3.81
C VAL A 132 -17.88 -27.09 -4.70
N GLY A 133 -16.75 -26.46 -4.33
CA GLY A 133 -15.56 -26.37 -5.16
C GLY A 133 -14.32 -27.15 -4.70
N ILE A 134 -14.45 -28.10 -3.76
CA ILE A 134 -13.33 -28.95 -3.33
C ILE A 134 -13.79 -30.41 -3.21
N HIS A 135 -13.94 -31.08 -4.35
CA HIS A 135 -13.87 -32.54 -4.47
C HIS A 135 -13.33 -32.90 -5.85
#